data_AF-A0A7Y5NGG3-F1
#
_entry.id   AF-A0A7Y5NGG3-F1
#
_cell.length_a   1.000
_cell.length_b   1.000
_cell.length_c   1.000
_cell.angle_alpha   90.00
_cell.angle_beta   90.00
_cell.angle_gamma   90.00
#
_symmetry.space_group_name_H-M   'P 1'
#
loop_
_entity.id
_entity.type
_entity.pdbx_description
1 polymer ?
#
loop_
_entity_poly.entity_id
_entity_poly.type
_entity_poly.pdbx_seq_one_letter_code
_entity_poly.pdbx_strand_id
1 'polypeptide(L)'
;LPGYDGKVLYVWFDAPIGYITATQVWAKRLGQPDKWKEYWRNPDTKLVHFIGKDNIVFHAIVWPAMLMGQEGYILPTDVPANEFLNLEGRKLSTSRNFAVWLHEYLDRFPADPLRYAIAVNMPETKDADFSWKEFQMRNNSELADILGNFVNRTLTFVQKNFGNRVPAANALNEADRRMLDAVHAWPEKLAAAYENYEFRRATKELMDLGREANKYFNDEEPWRTLKHDRNRCATTMHICLRVCKALAVLMSPTLPFSAARLWKMLNLPGDVEKQNWLTAPVAPFAENHLLGTPEILFTKIEDEAIAPEIARLEEALKKMNANTSAPTEAAVAPASAEATPVAPATPLISIDTFKQIDLRVAEVLEAEKVPKADKLLKLKIRVGSEERQLVAGIAQHYAPEQIIGKKVVIVANLEPAKIRGIESQGMILAASTDDGTLSVVSPEREIASGAKVK
;
A
#
# COMPACT_ATOMS: atom_id res chain seq x y z
N LEU A 1 2.61 -28.72 36.31
CA LEU A 1 3.28 -30.04 36.11
C LEU A 1 3.67 -30.58 37.48
N PRO A 2 3.52 -31.88 37.77
CA PRO A 2 3.96 -32.46 39.04
C PRO A 2 5.44 -32.12 39.31
N GLY A 3 5.76 -31.56 40.48
CA GLY A 3 7.14 -31.17 40.85
C GLY A 3 7.59 -29.79 40.36
N TYR A 4 6.72 -28.98 39.77
CA TYR A 4 7.03 -27.63 39.27
C TYR A 4 6.10 -26.56 39.86
N ASP A 5 5.68 -26.73 41.11
CA ASP A 5 4.80 -25.78 41.78
C ASP A 5 5.40 -24.36 41.78
N GLY A 6 4.57 -23.37 41.46
CA GLY A 6 4.98 -21.96 41.35
C GLY A 6 5.67 -21.57 40.03
N LYS A 7 5.93 -22.51 39.11
CA LYS A 7 6.45 -22.17 37.77
C LYS A 7 5.33 -22.01 36.75
N VAL A 8 5.53 -21.10 35.80
CA VAL A 8 4.63 -20.84 34.67
C VAL A 8 5.36 -21.08 33.35
N LEU A 9 4.59 -21.41 32.30
CA LEU A 9 5.14 -21.46 30.95
C LEU A 9 5.47 -20.04 30.47
N TYR A 10 6.58 -19.92 29.75
CA TYR A 10 6.95 -18.66 29.12
C TYR A 10 5.92 -18.32 28.04
N VAL A 11 5.51 -17.05 27.96
CA VAL A 11 4.40 -16.62 27.09
C VAL A 11 4.64 -16.97 25.61
N TRP A 12 5.88 -16.93 25.13
CA TRP A 12 6.20 -17.28 23.74
C TRP A 12 6.15 -18.78 23.46
N PHE A 13 6.17 -19.60 24.50
CA PHE A 13 5.88 -21.03 24.41
C PHE A 13 4.37 -21.30 24.51
N ASP A 14 3.64 -20.51 25.29
CA ASP A 14 2.19 -20.70 25.49
C ASP A 14 1.34 -20.12 24.34
N ALA A 15 1.64 -18.92 23.87
CA ALA A 15 0.79 -18.17 22.94
C ALA A 15 0.51 -18.90 21.60
N PRO A 16 1.49 -19.53 20.92
CA PRO A 16 1.23 -20.24 19.67
C PRO A 16 0.34 -21.48 19.83
N ILE A 17 0.30 -22.09 21.02
CA ILE A 17 -0.61 -23.20 21.34
C ILE A 17 -2.07 -22.73 21.21
N GLY A 18 -2.32 -21.44 21.47
CA GLY A 18 -3.62 -20.80 21.30
C GLY A 18 -4.21 -20.97 19.90
N TYR A 19 -3.39 -21.09 18.83
CA TYR A 19 -3.90 -21.36 17.47
C TYR A 19 -4.61 -22.72 17.36
N ILE A 20 -4.03 -23.75 17.98
CA ILE A 20 -4.60 -25.10 18.02
C ILE A 20 -5.82 -25.09 18.94
N THR A 21 -5.71 -24.50 20.14
CA THR A 21 -6.82 -24.45 21.10
C THR A 21 -8.03 -23.69 20.54
N ALA A 22 -7.82 -22.58 19.83
CA ALA A 22 -8.90 -21.85 19.16
C ALA A 22 -9.60 -22.74 18.12
N THR A 23 -8.84 -23.50 17.34
CA THR A 23 -9.38 -24.45 16.35
C THR A 23 -10.16 -25.59 17.04
N GLN A 24 -9.69 -26.10 18.17
CA GLN A 24 -10.40 -27.10 18.99
C GLN A 24 -11.72 -26.55 19.54
N VAL A 25 -11.72 -25.31 20.05
CA VAL A 25 -12.94 -24.65 20.54
C VAL A 25 -13.95 -24.45 19.41
N TRP A 26 -13.50 -24.01 18.24
CA TRP A 26 -14.33 -23.89 17.04
C TRP A 26 -14.94 -25.25 16.64
N ALA A 27 -14.12 -26.29 16.55
CA ALA A 27 -14.55 -27.64 16.20
C ALA A 27 -15.60 -28.19 17.19
N LYS A 28 -15.39 -27.94 18.49
CA LYS A 28 -16.37 -28.30 19.55
C LYS A 28 -17.67 -27.54 19.41
N ARG A 29 -17.65 -26.24 19.11
CA ARG A 29 -18.85 -25.42 18.89
C ARG A 29 -19.66 -25.88 17.67
N LEU A 30 -18.99 -26.44 16.67
CA LEU A 30 -19.64 -27.07 15.50
C LEU A 30 -20.20 -28.47 15.79
N GLY A 31 -20.02 -29.02 16.99
CA GLY A 31 -20.42 -30.39 17.32
C GLY A 31 -19.52 -31.46 16.71
N GLN A 32 -18.34 -31.09 16.17
CA GLN A 32 -17.37 -31.99 15.53
C GLN A 32 -16.02 -31.90 16.27
N PRO A 33 -15.91 -32.42 17.51
CA PRO A 33 -14.78 -32.16 18.39
C PRO A 33 -13.41 -32.63 17.86
N ASP A 34 -13.37 -33.54 16.89
CA ASP A 34 -12.14 -34.03 16.27
C ASP A 34 -11.72 -33.26 15.01
N LYS A 35 -12.59 -32.38 14.48
CA LYS A 35 -12.36 -31.70 13.19
C LYS A 35 -11.09 -30.86 13.16
N TRP A 36 -10.64 -30.33 14.30
CA TRP A 36 -9.38 -29.58 14.37
C TRP A 36 -8.16 -30.41 13.90
N LYS A 37 -8.21 -31.75 14.01
CA LYS A 37 -7.14 -32.63 13.54
C LYS A 37 -6.98 -32.56 12.02
N GLU A 38 -8.06 -32.33 11.27
CA GLU A 38 -7.98 -32.11 9.82
C GLU A 38 -7.11 -30.89 9.49
N TYR A 39 -7.15 -29.85 10.31
CA TYR A 39 -6.40 -28.62 10.06
C TYR A 39 -4.94 -28.67 10.57
N TRP A 40 -4.68 -29.42 11.65
CA TRP A 40 -3.38 -29.38 12.34
C TRP A 40 -2.57 -30.68 12.25
N ARG A 41 -3.15 -31.77 11.73
CA ARG A 41 -2.52 -33.10 11.67
C ARG A 41 -2.63 -33.79 10.30
N ASN A 42 -3.42 -33.27 9.38
CA ASN A 42 -3.52 -33.83 8.03
C ASN A 42 -2.39 -33.29 7.13
N PRO A 43 -1.52 -34.13 6.55
CA PRO A 43 -0.45 -33.69 5.65
C PRO A 43 -0.96 -32.98 4.37
N ASP A 44 -2.21 -33.19 3.98
CA ASP A 44 -2.80 -32.53 2.80
C ASP A 44 -3.25 -31.08 3.08
N THR A 45 -3.17 -30.62 4.35
CA THR A 45 -3.58 -29.27 4.72
C THR A 45 -2.47 -28.25 4.48
N LYS A 46 -2.77 -27.21 3.69
CA LYS A 46 -1.93 -26.01 3.57
C LYS A 46 -2.15 -25.10 4.77
N LEU A 47 -1.25 -25.13 5.75
CA LEU A 47 -1.32 -24.30 6.95
C LEU A 47 -0.58 -22.98 6.72
N VAL A 48 -1.28 -21.84 6.78
CA VAL A 48 -0.71 -20.50 6.54
C VAL A 48 -0.82 -19.65 7.80
N HIS A 49 0.25 -18.92 8.15
CA HIS A 49 0.28 -18.03 9.31
C HIS A 49 0.59 -16.58 8.91
N PHE A 50 -0.45 -15.74 8.85
CA PHE A 50 -0.30 -14.30 8.60
C PHE A 50 0.16 -13.58 9.87
N ILE A 51 1.29 -12.87 9.78
CA ILE A 51 1.92 -12.21 10.92
C ILE A 51 2.51 -10.84 10.53
N GLY A 52 2.93 -10.06 11.53
CA GLY A 52 3.87 -8.94 11.32
C GLY A 52 5.32 -9.42 11.39
N LYS A 53 6.25 -8.68 10.76
CA LYS A 53 7.67 -9.07 10.64
C LYS A 53 8.37 -9.41 11.96
N ASP A 54 8.00 -8.77 13.06
CA ASP A 54 8.59 -9.02 14.39
C ASP A 54 8.37 -10.45 14.88
N ASN A 55 7.38 -11.15 14.32
CA ASN A 55 7.00 -12.50 14.71
C ASN A 55 7.64 -13.60 13.86
N ILE A 56 8.46 -13.26 12.86
CA ILE A 56 9.05 -14.23 11.92
C ILE A 56 9.85 -15.29 12.67
N VAL A 57 10.78 -14.90 13.56
CA VAL A 57 11.62 -15.85 14.31
C VAL A 57 10.75 -16.82 15.12
N PHE A 58 9.69 -16.32 15.74
CA PHE A 58 8.79 -17.15 16.54
C PHE A 58 8.01 -18.16 15.68
N HIS A 59 7.55 -17.76 14.49
CA HIS A 59 6.68 -18.60 13.66
C HIS A 59 7.42 -19.45 12.61
N ALA A 60 8.67 -19.11 12.30
CA ALA A 60 9.51 -19.86 11.37
C ALA A 60 10.55 -20.76 12.07
N ILE A 61 10.82 -20.55 13.37
CA ILE A 61 11.83 -21.33 14.12
C ILE A 61 11.22 -21.94 15.38
N VAL A 62 10.80 -21.08 16.34
CA VAL A 62 10.41 -21.56 17.68
C VAL A 62 9.16 -22.44 17.61
N TRP A 63 8.11 -21.96 16.95
CA TRP A 63 6.85 -22.68 16.83
C TRP A 63 6.97 -23.98 16.02
N PRO A 64 7.61 -24.01 14.84
CA PRO A 64 7.90 -25.26 14.15
C PRO A 64 8.69 -26.26 15.01
N ALA A 65 9.69 -25.81 15.79
CA ALA A 65 10.44 -26.70 16.68
C ALA A 65 9.55 -27.30 17.78
N MET A 66 8.63 -26.51 18.33
CA MET A 66 7.63 -27.00 19.30
C MET A 66 6.70 -28.05 18.68
N LEU A 67 6.24 -27.82 17.45
CA LEU A 67 5.40 -28.77 16.70
C LEU A 67 6.16 -30.06 16.39
N MET A 68 7.42 -29.98 15.95
CA MET A 68 8.29 -31.14 15.71
C MET A 68 8.54 -31.96 16.98
N GLY A 69 8.56 -31.30 18.15
CA GLY A 69 8.66 -31.98 19.45
C GLY A 69 7.39 -32.74 19.86
N GLN A 70 6.32 -32.69 19.06
CA GLN A 70 5.06 -33.36 19.29
C GLN A 70 4.72 -34.30 18.12
N GLU A 71 4.17 -35.47 18.42
CA GLU A 71 3.82 -36.44 17.38
C GLU A 71 2.53 -36.03 16.64
N GLY A 72 2.60 -36.11 15.31
CA GLY A 72 1.46 -36.04 14.41
C GLY A 72 0.96 -34.64 14.05
N TYR A 73 1.69 -33.58 14.35
CA TYR A 73 1.36 -32.23 13.88
C TYR A 73 2.06 -31.90 12.55
N ILE A 74 1.36 -31.17 11.67
CA ILE A 74 1.96 -30.61 10.45
C ILE A 74 2.65 -29.28 10.76
N LEU A 75 3.56 -28.87 9.87
CA LEU A 75 4.22 -27.58 9.94
C LEU A 75 3.49 -26.54 9.09
N PRO A 76 3.61 -25.25 9.41
CA PRO A 76 3.15 -24.19 8.52
C PRO A 76 3.78 -24.35 7.13
N THR A 77 2.95 -24.38 6.09
CA THR A 77 3.40 -24.36 4.70
C THR A 77 3.99 -23.00 4.36
N ASP A 78 3.41 -21.93 4.91
CA ASP A 78 3.87 -20.56 4.67
C ASP A 78 3.60 -19.65 5.88
N VAL A 79 4.41 -18.60 6.00
CA VAL A 79 4.32 -17.60 7.06
C VAL A 79 4.39 -16.19 6.44
N PRO A 80 3.33 -15.73 5.73
CA PRO A 80 3.31 -14.41 5.14
C PRO A 80 3.44 -13.33 6.24
N ALA A 81 4.50 -12.54 6.15
CA ALA A 81 4.81 -11.50 7.11
C ALA A 81 4.71 -10.12 6.44
N ASN A 82 4.04 -9.18 7.10
CA ASN A 82 4.00 -7.79 6.66
C ASN A 82 4.91 -6.88 7.49
N GLU A 83 5.44 -5.88 6.81
CA GLU A 83 6.20 -4.77 7.36
C GLU A 83 5.28 -3.80 8.12
N PHE A 84 5.83 -2.72 8.69
CA PHE A 84 5.03 -1.82 9.52
C PHE A 84 4.19 -0.86 8.68
N LEU A 85 3.01 -0.53 9.21
CA LEU A 85 2.22 0.61 8.77
C LEU A 85 2.50 1.80 9.69
N ASN A 86 3.03 2.88 9.11
CA ASN A 86 3.19 4.18 9.74
C ASN A 86 1.91 5.03 9.55
N LEU A 87 1.81 6.11 10.30
CA LEU A 87 0.72 7.08 10.28
C LEU A 87 1.30 8.48 10.16
N GLU A 88 0.92 9.23 9.12
CA GLU A 88 1.38 10.59 8.86
C GLU A 88 2.92 10.74 9.00
N GLY A 89 3.65 9.81 8.38
CA GLY A 89 5.11 9.73 8.36
C GLY A 89 5.78 9.25 9.65
N ARG A 90 5.02 8.72 10.62
CA ARG A 90 5.54 8.33 11.94
C ARG A 90 5.02 6.97 12.40
N LYS A 91 5.79 6.31 13.27
CA LYS A 91 5.36 5.06 13.90
C LYS A 91 4.11 5.29 14.76
N LEU A 92 3.19 4.35 14.72
CA LEU A 92 2.03 4.29 15.62
C LEU A 92 2.49 4.28 17.08
N SER A 93 1.77 4.98 17.95
CA SER A 93 2.08 5.05 19.39
C SER A 93 0.83 5.13 20.24
N THR A 94 0.54 4.06 20.97
CA THR A 94 -0.60 3.97 21.89
C THR A 94 -0.46 4.92 23.08
N SER A 95 0.72 4.98 23.70
CA SER A 95 1.01 5.86 24.84
C SER A 95 0.89 7.35 24.51
N ARG A 96 1.07 7.71 23.23
CA ARG A 96 0.98 9.09 22.73
C ARG A 96 -0.34 9.37 22.02
N ASN A 97 -1.29 8.44 22.08
CA ASN A 97 -2.58 8.49 21.37
C ASN A 97 -2.44 8.81 19.86
N PHE A 98 -1.37 8.32 19.24
CA PHE A 98 -1.03 8.55 17.84
C PHE A 98 -1.26 7.25 17.05
N ALA A 99 -2.52 6.95 16.78
CA ALA A 99 -2.97 5.78 16.04
C ALA A 99 -4.34 6.03 15.41
N VAL A 100 -4.72 5.24 14.41
CA VAL A 100 -6.11 5.16 13.94
C VAL A 100 -6.80 4.04 14.71
N TRP A 101 -7.73 4.41 15.59
CA TRP A 101 -8.48 3.44 16.39
C TRP A 101 -9.69 2.95 15.61
N LEU A 102 -9.78 1.64 15.37
CA LEU A 102 -10.79 1.07 14.49
C LEU A 102 -12.23 1.36 14.95
N HIS A 103 -12.50 1.35 16.26
CA HIS A 103 -13.84 1.64 16.78
C HIS A 103 -14.24 3.10 16.53
N GLU A 104 -13.34 4.06 16.81
CA GLU A 104 -13.57 5.49 16.53
C GLU A 104 -13.72 5.76 15.03
N TYR A 105 -12.95 5.07 14.20
CA TYR A 105 -13.08 5.14 12.74
C TYR A 105 -14.49 4.71 12.29
N LEU A 106 -14.99 3.58 12.80
CA LEU A 106 -16.27 3.00 12.40
C LEU A 106 -17.49 3.81 12.85
N ASP A 107 -17.35 4.68 13.84
CA ASP A 107 -18.39 5.64 14.23
C ASP A 107 -18.64 6.71 13.15
N ARG A 108 -17.66 6.91 12.25
CA ARG A 108 -17.64 8.05 11.31
C ARG A 108 -17.58 7.63 9.85
N PHE A 109 -16.95 6.49 9.57
CA PHE A 109 -16.70 6.01 8.23
C PHE A 109 -17.09 4.54 8.07
N PRO A 110 -17.58 4.14 6.89
CA PRO A 110 -17.83 2.73 6.61
C PRO A 110 -16.52 1.93 6.55
N ALA A 111 -16.61 0.62 6.79
CA ALA A 111 -15.42 -0.25 6.86
C ALA A 111 -14.67 -0.39 5.51
N ASP A 112 -15.39 -0.45 4.40
CA ASP A 112 -14.81 -0.77 3.08
C ASP A 112 -13.75 0.23 2.60
N PRO A 113 -13.95 1.56 2.72
CA PRO A 113 -12.88 2.52 2.39
C PRO A 113 -11.58 2.29 3.16
N LEU A 114 -11.62 1.94 4.45
CA LEU A 114 -10.40 1.63 5.20
C LEU A 114 -9.75 0.34 4.72
N ARG A 115 -10.56 -0.71 4.50
CA ARG A 115 -10.08 -1.99 3.97
C ARG A 115 -9.40 -1.79 2.62
N TYR A 116 -10.01 -1.00 1.74
CA TYR A 116 -9.43 -0.63 0.45
C TYR A 116 -8.10 0.11 0.60
N ALA A 117 -8.09 1.17 1.42
CA ALA A 117 -6.90 2.01 1.61
C ALA A 117 -5.72 1.23 2.20
N ILE A 118 -5.98 0.31 3.13
CA ILE A 118 -4.95 -0.59 3.68
C ILE A 118 -4.52 -1.61 2.63
N ALA A 119 -5.46 -2.24 1.90
CA ALA A 119 -5.13 -3.29 0.94
C ALA A 119 -4.30 -2.78 -0.24
N VAL A 120 -4.59 -1.57 -0.76
CA VAL A 120 -3.81 -0.97 -1.86
C VAL A 120 -2.43 -0.46 -1.41
N ASN A 121 -2.29 -0.18 -0.10
CA ASN A 121 -1.06 0.30 0.51
C ASN A 121 -0.43 -0.74 1.47
N MET A 122 -0.74 -2.02 1.29
CA MET A 122 -0.33 -3.06 2.22
C MET A 122 1.21 -3.12 2.33
N PRO A 123 1.80 -3.13 3.54
CA PRO A 123 3.25 -3.17 3.74
C PRO A 123 3.81 -4.58 3.48
N GLU A 124 3.71 -5.07 2.24
CA GLU A 124 4.13 -6.44 1.88
C GLU A 124 5.65 -6.59 1.80
N THR A 125 6.35 -5.58 1.29
CA THR A 125 7.80 -5.66 0.99
C THR A 125 8.64 -4.57 1.65
N LYS A 126 7.99 -3.52 2.16
CA LYS A 126 8.60 -2.43 2.92
C LYS A 126 7.54 -1.77 3.77
N ASP A 127 7.96 -1.03 4.78
CA ASP A 127 7.07 -0.20 5.58
C ASP A 127 6.22 0.72 4.65
N ALA A 128 4.96 0.88 4.99
CA ALA A 128 4.01 1.75 4.30
C ALA A 128 3.56 2.88 5.23
N ASP A 129 2.97 3.94 4.68
CA ASP A 129 2.46 5.07 5.46
C ASP A 129 0.99 5.31 5.15
N PHE A 130 0.15 5.38 6.18
CA PHE A 130 -1.22 5.82 6.07
C PHE A 130 -1.29 7.33 6.34
N SER A 131 -1.93 8.07 5.44
CA SER A 131 -2.36 9.45 5.70
C SER A 131 -3.85 9.61 5.43
N TRP A 132 -4.49 10.50 6.18
CA TRP A 132 -5.93 10.77 6.01
C TRP A 132 -6.24 11.38 4.65
N LYS A 133 -5.33 12.19 4.11
CA LYS A 133 -5.46 12.78 2.77
C LYS A 133 -5.35 11.73 1.67
N GLU A 134 -4.44 10.76 1.81
CA GLU A 134 -4.37 9.66 0.86
C GLU A 134 -5.58 8.73 0.95
N PHE A 135 -6.04 8.42 2.16
CA PHE A 135 -7.28 7.68 2.40
C PHE A 135 -8.48 8.33 1.70
N GLN A 136 -8.67 9.63 1.91
CA GLN A 136 -9.72 10.42 1.26
C GLN A 136 -9.59 10.40 -0.26
N MET A 137 -8.39 10.65 -0.79
CA MET A 137 -8.13 10.66 -2.23
C MET A 137 -8.45 9.30 -2.86
N ARG A 138 -8.04 8.20 -2.24
CA ARG A 138 -8.32 6.83 -2.72
C ARG A 138 -9.82 6.52 -2.71
N ASN A 139 -10.53 6.91 -1.66
CA ASN A 139 -11.98 6.77 -1.64
C ASN A 139 -12.64 7.58 -2.77
N ASN A 140 -12.27 8.84 -2.93
CA ASN A 140 -12.96 9.75 -3.85
C ASN A 140 -12.63 9.43 -5.31
N SER A 141 -11.35 9.33 -5.63
CA SER A 141 -10.86 9.19 -7.00
C SER A 141 -10.92 7.75 -7.52
N GLU A 142 -10.88 6.75 -6.65
CA GLU A 142 -10.87 5.34 -7.06
C GLU A 142 -12.22 4.68 -6.74
N LEU A 143 -12.60 4.58 -5.46
CA LEU A 143 -13.85 3.91 -5.09
C LEU A 143 -15.08 4.65 -5.64
N ALA A 144 -15.20 5.96 -5.45
CA ALA A 144 -16.36 6.72 -5.91
C ALA A 144 -16.29 7.01 -7.43
N ASP A 145 -15.21 7.59 -7.93
CA ASP A 145 -15.14 8.08 -9.32
C ASP A 145 -14.92 7.00 -10.37
N ILE A 146 -14.31 5.86 -10.03
CA ILE A 146 -14.12 4.75 -10.97
C ILE A 146 -15.19 3.68 -10.75
N LEU A 147 -15.15 3.00 -9.60
CA LEU A 147 -16.00 1.84 -9.34
C LEU A 147 -17.46 2.23 -9.13
N GLY A 148 -17.72 3.15 -8.21
CA GLY A 148 -19.06 3.63 -7.86
C GLY A 148 -19.75 4.32 -9.03
N ASN A 149 -19.03 5.18 -9.76
CA ASN A 149 -19.54 5.87 -10.93
C ASN A 149 -19.94 4.90 -12.05
N PHE A 150 -19.11 3.90 -12.37
CA PHE A 150 -19.45 2.89 -13.37
C PHE A 150 -20.74 2.13 -13.01
N VAL A 151 -20.83 1.64 -11.77
CA VAL A 151 -22.00 0.94 -11.26
C VAL A 151 -23.24 1.82 -11.34
N ASN A 152 -23.16 3.05 -10.82
CA ASN A 152 -24.29 3.97 -10.76
C ASN A 152 -24.78 4.35 -12.17
N ARG A 153 -23.85 4.71 -13.08
CA ARG A 153 -24.18 5.01 -14.48
C ARG A 153 -24.85 3.81 -15.16
N THR A 154 -24.31 2.61 -14.95
CA THR A 154 -24.84 1.40 -15.57
C THR A 154 -26.27 1.12 -15.10
N LEU A 155 -26.47 1.03 -13.78
CA LEU A 155 -27.76 0.67 -13.19
C LEU A 155 -28.84 1.74 -13.47
N THR A 156 -28.52 3.02 -13.27
CA THR A 156 -29.46 4.12 -13.53
C THR A 156 -29.84 4.20 -15.01
N PHE A 157 -28.89 3.95 -15.92
CA PHE A 157 -29.17 3.93 -17.36
C PHE A 157 -30.14 2.81 -17.73
N VAL A 158 -29.97 1.62 -17.18
CA VAL A 158 -30.88 0.47 -17.42
C VAL A 158 -32.25 0.72 -16.79
N GLN A 159 -32.29 1.25 -15.58
CA GLN A 159 -33.54 1.63 -14.91
C GLN A 159 -34.36 2.60 -15.77
N LYS A 160 -33.71 3.66 -16.28
CA LYS A 160 -34.38 4.71 -17.08
C LYS A 160 -34.80 4.25 -18.47
N ASN A 161 -33.99 3.45 -19.15
CA ASN A 161 -34.14 3.22 -20.59
C ASN A 161 -34.61 1.80 -20.97
N PHE A 162 -34.51 0.84 -20.06
CA PHE A 162 -34.83 -0.58 -20.30
C PHE A 162 -35.77 -1.16 -19.22
N GLY A 163 -36.55 -0.31 -18.54
CA GLY A 163 -37.57 -0.76 -17.59
C GLY A 163 -37.01 -1.52 -16.39
N ASN A 164 -35.78 -1.19 -15.98
CA ASN A 164 -35.05 -1.85 -14.90
C ASN A 164 -34.82 -3.36 -15.11
N ARG A 165 -34.81 -3.83 -16.37
CA ARG A 165 -34.51 -5.22 -16.73
C ARG A 165 -33.22 -5.31 -17.52
N VAL A 166 -32.51 -6.42 -17.34
CA VAL A 166 -31.32 -6.73 -18.13
C VAL A 166 -31.73 -6.84 -19.60
N PRO A 167 -31.26 -5.95 -20.50
CA PRO A 167 -31.58 -6.06 -21.92
C PRO A 167 -30.89 -7.29 -22.53
N ALA A 168 -31.48 -7.86 -23.57
CA ALA A 168 -30.85 -8.96 -24.30
C ALA A 168 -29.62 -8.47 -25.08
N ALA A 169 -28.55 -9.26 -25.07
CA ALA A 169 -27.42 -9.02 -25.95
C ALA A 169 -27.76 -9.44 -27.39
N ASN A 170 -27.48 -8.57 -28.35
CA ASN A 170 -27.58 -8.83 -29.78
C ASN A 170 -26.20 -9.22 -30.34
N ALA A 171 -25.97 -9.00 -31.63
CA ALA A 171 -24.68 -9.24 -32.28
C ALA A 171 -23.54 -8.50 -31.55
N LEU A 172 -22.46 -9.23 -31.28
CA LEU A 172 -21.28 -8.71 -30.60
C LEU A 172 -20.30 -8.10 -31.60
N ASN A 173 -19.78 -6.91 -31.29
CA ASN A 173 -18.64 -6.32 -31.99
C ASN A 173 -17.30 -6.80 -31.38
N GLU A 174 -16.17 -6.29 -31.85
CA GLU A 174 -14.85 -6.65 -31.34
C GLU A 174 -14.62 -6.15 -29.90
N ALA A 175 -15.09 -4.93 -29.58
CA ALA A 175 -14.97 -4.38 -28.23
C ALA A 175 -15.77 -5.19 -27.20
N ASP A 176 -16.96 -5.68 -27.58
CA ASP A 176 -17.79 -6.56 -26.77
C ASP A 176 -17.08 -7.86 -26.43
N ARG A 177 -16.48 -8.50 -27.44
CA ARG A 177 -15.71 -9.74 -27.24
C ARG A 177 -14.54 -9.51 -26.31
N ARG A 178 -13.76 -8.43 -26.53
CA ARG A 178 -12.63 -8.07 -25.65
C ARG A 178 -13.05 -7.85 -24.21
N MET A 179 -14.13 -7.10 -23.96
CA MET A 179 -14.63 -6.87 -22.59
C MET A 179 -15.13 -8.17 -21.95
N LEU A 180 -15.81 -9.04 -22.71
CA LEU A 180 -16.22 -10.34 -22.21
C LEU A 180 -15.01 -11.22 -21.89
N ASP A 181 -14.02 -11.31 -22.77
CA ASP A 181 -12.79 -12.07 -22.54
C ASP A 181 -12.05 -11.57 -21.29
N ALA A 182 -11.99 -10.25 -21.09
CA ALA A 182 -11.47 -9.64 -19.87
C ALA A 182 -12.25 -10.12 -18.62
N VAL A 183 -13.59 -10.06 -18.64
CA VAL A 183 -14.40 -10.57 -17.51
C VAL A 183 -14.13 -12.05 -17.21
N HIS A 184 -13.87 -12.88 -18.22
CA HIS A 184 -13.54 -14.30 -18.01
C HIS A 184 -12.13 -14.53 -17.45
N ALA A 185 -11.18 -13.65 -17.76
CA ALA A 185 -9.79 -13.79 -17.30
C ALA A 185 -9.55 -13.25 -15.88
N TRP A 186 -10.32 -12.24 -15.44
CA TRP A 186 -10.06 -11.55 -14.16
C TRP A 186 -10.15 -12.42 -12.89
N PRO A 187 -11.11 -13.36 -12.77
CA PRO A 187 -11.19 -14.22 -11.59
C PRO A 187 -9.89 -14.99 -11.31
N GLU A 188 -9.29 -15.55 -12.35
CA GLU A 188 -7.99 -16.26 -12.28
C GLU A 188 -6.85 -15.30 -11.94
N LYS A 189 -6.81 -14.11 -12.55
CA LYS A 189 -5.78 -13.10 -12.26
C LYS A 189 -5.76 -12.68 -10.78
N LEU A 190 -6.93 -12.42 -10.20
CA LEU A 190 -7.05 -12.04 -8.80
C LEU A 190 -6.79 -13.23 -7.87
N ALA A 191 -7.29 -14.43 -8.22
CA ALA A 191 -7.03 -15.65 -7.45
C ALA A 191 -5.52 -15.91 -7.35
N ALA A 192 -4.80 -15.80 -8.47
CA ALA A 192 -3.36 -15.95 -8.49
C ALA A 192 -2.64 -14.92 -7.60
N ALA A 193 -3.10 -13.68 -7.54
CA ALA A 193 -2.53 -12.68 -6.63
C ALA A 193 -2.78 -13.04 -5.16
N TYR A 194 -3.99 -13.48 -4.81
CA TYR A 194 -4.31 -13.90 -3.43
C TYR A 194 -3.56 -15.16 -2.99
N GLU A 195 -3.41 -16.16 -3.88
CA GLU A 195 -2.65 -17.39 -3.59
C GLU A 195 -1.15 -17.13 -3.34
N ASN A 196 -0.62 -16.04 -3.89
CA ASN A 196 0.75 -15.56 -3.66
C ASN A 196 0.83 -14.44 -2.60
N TYR A 197 -0.27 -14.16 -1.89
CA TYR A 197 -0.36 -13.14 -0.83
C TYR A 197 -0.06 -11.70 -1.30
N GLU A 198 -0.27 -11.41 -2.59
CA GLU A 198 -0.06 -10.11 -3.22
C GLU A 198 -1.36 -9.27 -3.19
N PHE A 199 -1.81 -8.89 -1.99
CA PHE A 199 -3.06 -8.14 -1.77
C PHE A 199 -3.09 -6.78 -2.48
N ARG A 200 -1.95 -6.07 -2.56
CA ARG A 200 -1.85 -4.82 -3.33
C ARG A 200 -2.11 -5.05 -4.80
N ARG A 201 -1.51 -6.10 -5.36
CA ARG A 201 -1.72 -6.48 -6.76
C ARG A 201 -3.17 -6.87 -6.99
N ALA A 202 -3.75 -7.73 -6.14
CA ALA A 202 -5.15 -8.12 -6.26
C ALA A 202 -6.11 -6.91 -6.25
N THR A 203 -5.86 -5.96 -5.34
CA THR A 203 -6.65 -4.73 -5.21
C THR A 203 -6.49 -3.81 -6.43
N LYS A 204 -5.27 -3.71 -6.98
CA LYS A 204 -5.00 -2.96 -8.21
C LYS A 204 -5.72 -3.58 -9.42
N GLU A 205 -5.64 -4.90 -9.59
CA GLU A 205 -6.31 -5.63 -10.67
C GLU A 205 -7.83 -5.43 -10.61
N LEU A 206 -8.43 -5.45 -9.42
CA LEU A 206 -9.84 -5.12 -9.23
C LEU A 206 -10.19 -3.72 -9.75
N MET A 207 -9.38 -2.71 -9.42
CA MET A 207 -9.60 -1.35 -9.87
C MET A 207 -9.36 -1.20 -11.38
N ASP A 208 -8.41 -1.94 -11.94
CA ASP A 208 -8.15 -1.98 -13.39
C ASP A 208 -9.35 -2.54 -14.17
N LEU A 209 -10.06 -3.54 -13.66
CA LEU A 209 -11.35 -3.97 -14.24
C LEU A 209 -12.37 -2.82 -14.25
N GLY A 210 -12.47 -2.06 -13.17
CA GLY A 210 -13.34 -0.89 -13.09
C GLY A 210 -12.97 0.19 -14.12
N ARG A 211 -11.67 0.41 -14.36
CA ARG A 211 -11.18 1.35 -15.38
C ARG A 211 -11.51 0.87 -16.79
N GLU A 212 -11.28 -0.41 -17.08
CA GLU A 212 -11.59 -1.02 -18.37
C GLU A 212 -13.10 -0.96 -18.66
N ALA A 213 -13.93 -1.23 -17.65
CA ALA A 213 -15.37 -1.13 -17.75
C ALA A 213 -15.86 0.29 -18.07
N ASN A 214 -15.28 1.30 -17.41
CA ASN A 214 -15.56 2.71 -17.71
C ASN A 214 -15.15 3.06 -19.15
N LYS A 215 -13.98 2.60 -19.59
CA LYS A 215 -13.50 2.83 -20.96
C LYS A 215 -14.46 2.21 -21.98
N TYR A 216 -14.85 0.96 -21.79
CA TYR A 216 -15.83 0.29 -22.65
C TYR A 216 -17.16 1.05 -22.70
N PHE A 217 -17.72 1.43 -21.54
CA PHE A 217 -18.95 2.22 -21.49
C PHE A 217 -18.81 3.55 -22.24
N ASN A 218 -17.68 4.24 -22.11
CA ASN A 218 -17.47 5.55 -22.73
C ASN A 218 -17.27 5.44 -24.24
N ASP A 219 -16.47 4.48 -24.72
CA ASP A 219 -16.17 4.30 -26.14
C ASP A 219 -17.40 3.85 -26.93
N GLU A 220 -18.27 3.03 -26.32
CA GLU A 220 -19.49 2.53 -26.96
C GLU A 220 -20.66 3.53 -26.93
N GLU A 221 -20.48 4.66 -26.23
CA GLU A 221 -21.40 5.79 -26.17
C GLU A 221 -22.89 5.38 -26.10
N PRO A 222 -23.34 4.61 -25.08
CA PRO A 222 -24.70 4.06 -25.02
C PRO A 222 -25.78 5.13 -25.08
N TRP A 223 -25.48 6.36 -24.65
CA TRP A 223 -26.39 7.52 -24.75
C TRP A 223 -26.62 8.00 -26.19
N ARG A 224 -25.69 7.75 -27.11
CA ARG A 224 -25.85 8.01 -28.55
C ARG A 224 -26.53 6.83 -29.23
N THR A 225 -26.06 5.61 -28.99
CA THR A 225 -26.64 4.42 -29.61
C THR A 225 -28.09 4.22 -29.18
N LEU A 226 -28.50 4.62 -27.96
CA LEU A 226 -29.91 4.63 -27.55
C LEU A 226 -30.86 5.34 -28.53
N LYS A 227 -30.39 6.39 -29.22
CA LYS A 227 -31.20 7.20 -30.14
C LYS A 227 -31.28 6.62 -31.55
N HIS A 228 -30.25 5.89 -31.98
CA HIS A 228 -30.06 5.53 -33.39
C HIS A 228 -29.92 4.02 -33.64
N ASP A 229 -29.50 3.26 -32.62
CA ASP A 229 -29.37 1.80 -32.64
C ASP A 229 -29.62 1.23 -31.23
N ARG A 230 -30.90 1.00 -30.92
CA ARG A 230 -31.32 0.49 -29.61
C ARG A 230 -30.79 -0.92 -29.34
N ASN A 231 -30.55 -1.72 -30.38
CA ASN A 231 -30.00 -3.07 -30.24
C ASN A 231 -28.53 -3.06 -29.85
N ARG A 232 -27.74 -2.14 -30.43
CA ARG A 232 -26.36 -1.89 -29.99
C ARG A 232 -26.31 -1.43 -28.54
N CYS A 233 -27.13 -0.44 -28.19
CA CYS A 233 -27.25 0.06 -26.82
C CYS A 233 -27.59 -1.07 -25.82
N ALA A 234 -28.56 -1.93 -26.18
CA ALA A 234 -28.94 -3.10 -25.39
C ALA A 234 -27.74 -4.05 -25.15
N THR A 235 -26.97 -4.37 -26.19
CA THR A 235 -25.75 -5.20 -26.06
C THR A 235 -24.72 -4.56 -25.14
N THR A 236 -24.43 -3.26 -25.31
CA THR A 236 -23.48 -2.54 -24.46
C THR A 236 -23.90 -2.60 -22.99
N MET A 237 -25.17 -2.30 -22.71
CA MET A 237 -25.68 -2.31 -21.34
C MET A 237 -25.74 -3.71 -20.73
N HIS A 238 -26.04 -4.74 -21.54
CA HIS A 238 -25.96 -6.13 -21.11
C HIS A 238 -24.55 -6.49 -20.62
N ILE A 239 -23.53 -6.10 -21.38
CA ILE A 239 -22.12 -6.37 -21.04
C ILE A 239 -21.72 -5.57 -19.80
N CYS A 240 -22.06 -4.28 -19.69
CA CYS A 240 -21.77 -3.50 -18.49
C CYS A 240 -22.39 -4.11 -17.22
N LEU A 241 -23.60 -4.68 -17.32
CA LEU A 241 -24.22 -5.40 -16.21
C LEU A 241 -23.49 -6.70 -15.86
N ARG A 242 -22.98 -7.45 -16.85
CA ARG A 242 -22.13 -8.62 -16.59
C ARG A 242 -20.85 -8.22 -15.86
N VAL A 243 -20.25 -7.08 -16.23
CA VAL A 243 -19.09 -6.54 -15.51
C VAL A 243 -19.47 -6.13 -14.07
N CYS A 244 -20.64 -5.52 -13.84
CA CYS A 244 -21.12 -5.22 -12.49
C CYS A 244 -21.26 -6.49 -11.63
N LYS A 245 -21.80 -7.58 -12.21
CA LYS A 245 -21.90 -8.88 -11.52
C LYS A 245 -20.52 -9.44 -11.17
N ALA A 246 -19.57 -9.38 -12.11
CA ALA A 246 -18.20 -9.80 -11.86
C ALA A 246 -17.54 -8.98 -10.75
N LEU A 247 -17.65 -7.65 -10.82
CA LEU A 247 -17.13 -6.74 -9.78
C LEU A 247 -17.71 -7.06 -8.40
N ALA A 248 -19.01 -7.36 -8.29
CA ALA A 248 -19.63 -7.70 -7.01
C ALA A 248 -18.96 -8.91 -6.35
N VAL A 249 -18.70 -9.98 -7.12
CA VAL A 249 -18.01 -11.18 -6.60
C VAL A 249 -16.54 -10.87 -6.31
N LEU A 250 -15.85 -10.28 -7.28
CA LEU A 250 -14.39 -10.09 -7.22
C LEU A 250 -13.95 -9.07 -6.17
N MET A 251 -14.80 -8.10 -5.83
CA MET A 251 -14.49 -7.16 -4.75
C MET A 251 -14.76 -7.73 -3.35
N SER A 252 -15.48 -8.85 -3.21
CA SER A 252 -15.91 -9.36 -1.91
C SER A 252 -14.80 -9.61 -0.86
N PRO A 253 -13.57 -10.03 -1.20
CA PRO A 253 -12.51 -10.22 -0.21
C PRO A 253 -12.02 -8.89 0.39
N THR A 254 -12.00 -7.84 -0.41
CA THR A 254 -11.51 -6.51 -0.01
C THR A 254 -12.64 -5.59 0.48
N LEU A 255 -13.78 -5.60 -0.20
CA LEU A 255 -14.94 -4.71 -0.03
C LEU A 255 -16.26 -5.49 0.18
N PRO A 256 -16.36 -6.30 1.24
CA PRO A 256 -17.49 -7.22 1.43
C PRO A 256 -18.85 -6.52 1.53
N PHE A 257 -18.93 -5.34 2.16
CA PHE A 257 -20.20 -4.65 2.34
C PHE A 257 -20.71 -4.03 1.04
N SER A 258 -19.80 -3.52 0.21
CA SER A 258 -20.09 -2.94 -1.10
C SER A 258 -20.37 -4.03 -2.13
N ALA A 259 -19.67 -5.17 -2.06
CA ALA A 259 -20.01 -6.37 -2.81
C ALA A 259 -21.47 -6.80 -2.57
N ALA A 260 -21.87 -6.90 -1.29
CA ALA A 260 -23.22 -7.31 -0.91
C ALA A 260 -24.29 -6.31 -1.38
N ARG A 261 -24.02 -5.00 -1.25
CA ARG A 261 -24.91 -3.95 -1.77
C ARG A 261 -25.06 -4.02 -3.29
N LEU A 262 -23.97 -4.18 -4.04
CA LEU A 262 -24.02 -4.35 -5.49
C LEU A 262 -24.77 -5.63 -5.89
N TRP A 263 -24.53 -6.74 -5.20
CA TRP A 263 -25.26 -7.98 -5.43
C TRP A 263 -26.78 -7.81 -5.25
N LYS A 264 -27.19 -7.06 -4.21
CA LYS A 264 -28.59 -6.69 -3.96
C LYS A 264 -29.15 -5.74 -5.03
N MET A 265 -28.38 -4.73 -5.46
CA MET A 265 -28.76 -3.85 -6.57
C MET A 265 -28.95 -4.60 -7.89
N LEU A 266 -28.18 -5.67 -8.10
CA LEU A 266 -28.35 -6.58 -9.23
C LEU A 266 -29.48 -7.59 -9.03
N ASN A 267 -30.11 -7.63 -7.84
CA ASN A 267 -31.18 -8.54 -7.47
C ASN A 267 -30.84 -10.01 -7.75
N LEU A 268 -29.63 -10.41 -7.36
CA LEU A 268 -29.15 -11.78 -7.55
C LEU A 268 -29.44 -12.63 -6.29
N PRO A 269 -29.73 -13.93 -6.45
CA PRO A 269 -30.11 -14.79 -5.33
C PRO A 269 -28.92 -15.10 -4.41
N GLY A 270 -29.23 -15.34 -3.14
CA GLY A 270 -28.24 -15.74 -2.12
C GLY A 270 -27.25 -14.63 -1.77
N ASP A 271 -26.22 -15.01 -1.01
CA ASP A 271 -25.18 -14.08 -0.54
C ASP A 271 -23.98 -14.12 -1.49
N VAL A 272 -23.41 -12.95 -1.80
CA VAL A 272 -22.25 -12.82 -2.70
C VAL A 272 -21.03 -13.61 -2.22
N GLU A 273 -20.81 -13.67 -0.91
CA GLU A 273 -19.71 -14.38 -0.25
C GLU A 273 -19.79 -15.91 -0.39
N LYS A 274 -20.99 -16.44 -0.71
CA LYS A 274 -21.22 -17.88 -0.92
C LYS A 274 -21.15 -18.27 -2.39
N GLN A 275 -20.94 -17.31 -3.28
CA GLN A 275 -20.87 -17.57 -4.71
C GLN A 275 -19.52 -18.15 -5.09
N ASN A 276 -19.50 -19.01 -6.10
CA ASN A 276 -18.26 -19.55 -6.62
C ASN A 276 -17.43 -18.45 -7.30
N TRP A 277 -16.18 -18.30 -6.86
CA TRP A 277 -15.27 -17.26 -7.32
C TRP A 277 -15.03 -17.26 -8.84
N LEU A 278 -14.91 -18.43 -9.45
CA LEU A 278 -14.54 -18.56 -10.86
C LEU A 278 -15.76 -18.53 -11.79
N THR A 279 -16.89 -19.11 -11.37
CA THR A 279 -18.05 -19.29 -12.26
C THR A 279 -19.11 -18.21 -12.10
N ALA A 280 -19.30 -17.64 -10.90
CA ALA A 280 -20.32 -16.62 -10.68
C ALA A 280 -20.06 -15.30 -11.46
N PRO A 281 -18.81 -14.79 -11.57
CA PRO A 281 -18.52 -13.58 -12.35
C PRO A 281 -18.89 -13.69 -13.82
N VAL A 282 -18.73 -14.89 -14.40
CA VAL A 282 -18.91 -15.13 -15.84
C VAL A 282 -20.30 -15.64 -16.19
N ALA A 283 -21.05 -16.17 -15.23
CA ALA A 283 -22.39 -16.69 -15.46
C ALA A 283 -23.33 -15.62 -16.03
N PRO A 284 -24.11 -15.92 -17.08
CA PRO A 284 -25.06 -14.97 -17.64
C PRO A 284 -26.17 -14.62 -16.63
N PHE A 285 -26.89 -13.53 -16.89
CA PHE A 285 -28.16 -13.26 -16.22
C PHE A 285 -29.25 -14.19 -16.75
N ALA A 286 -30.26 -14.45 -15.92
CA ALA A 286 -31.49 -15.08 -16.40
C ALA A 286 -32.18 -14.20 -17.45
N GLU A 287 -32.99 -14.81 -18.29
CA GLU A 287 -33.79 -14.07 -19.27
C GLU A 287 -34.77 -13.12 -18.57
N ASN A 288 -34.91 -11.89 -19.08
CA ASN A 288 -35.79 -10.85 -18.53
C ASN A 288 -35.53 -10.50 -17.04
N HIS A 289 -34.31 -10.77 -16.55
CA HIS A 289 -33.91 -10.53 -15.16
C HIS A 289 -34.21 -9.09 -14.71
N LEU A 290 -34.92 -8.95 -13.61
CA LEU A 290 -35.28 -7.66 -13.02
C LEU A 290 -34.18 -7.23 -12.05
N LEU A 291 -33.68 -6.01 -12.20
CA LEU A 291 -32.70 -5.42 -11.30
C LEU A 291 -33.36 -4.88 -10.02
N GLY A 292 -32.54 -4.67 -8.99
CA GLY A 292 -32.94 -4.03 -7.75
C GLY A 292 -33.05 -2.51 -7.90
N THR A 293 -33.07 -1.81 -6.76
CA THR A 293 -33.06 -0.34 -6.74
C THR A 293 -31.61 0.16 -6.75
N PRO A 294 -31.21 1.01 -7.71
CA PRO A 294 -29.87 1.61 -7.71
C PRO A 294 -29.66 2.50 -6.48
N GLU A 295 -28.47 2.42 -5.88
CA GLU A 295 -28.04 3.30 -4.79
C GLU A 295 -26.58 3.74 -5.01
N ILE A 296 -26.17 4.80 -4.30
CA ILE A 296 -24.78 5.25 -4.34
C ILE A 296 -23.91 4.24 -3.59
N LEU A 297 -22.99 3.60 -4.31
CA LEU A 297 -22.13 2.57 -3.74
C LEU A 297 -21.07 3.18 -2.82
N PHE A 298 -20.41 4.26 -3.23
CA PHE A 298 -19.41 4.95 -2.43
C PHE A 298 -19.71 6.45 -2.41
N THR A 299 -19.73 7.02 -1.20
CA THR A 299 -19.92 8.47 -1.02
C THR A 299 -18.55 9.12 -0.93
N LYS A 300 -18.39 10.30 -1.55
CA LYS A 300 -17.15 11.07 -1.41
C LYS A 300 -16.98 11.53 0.03
N ILE A 301 -15.73 11.54 0.48
CA ILE A 301 -15.31 11.98 1.79
C ILE A 301 -14.86 13.43 1.62
N GLU A 302 -15.60 14.35 2.23
CA GLU A 302 -15.29 15.77 2.24
C GLU A 302 -14.18 16.10 3.26
N ASP A 303 -13.54 17.25 3.12
CA ASP A 303 -12.43 17.66 3.98
C ASP A 303 -12.86 17.77 5.45
N GLU A 304 -14.08 18.22 5.70
CA GLU A 304 -14.67 18.32 7.04
C GLU A 304 -14.81 16.96 7.72
N ALA A 305 -14.93 15.88 6.94
CA ALA A 305 -15.05 14.54 7.50
C ALA A 305 -13.71 14.05 8.08
N ILE A 306 -12.58 14.36 7.46
CA ILE A 306 -11.25 13.93 7.95
C ILE A 306 -10.57 14.96 8.86
N ALA A 307 -10.99 16.23 8.81
CA ALA A 307 -10.36 17.31 9.57
C ALA A 307 -10.24 17.03 11.09
N PRO A 308 -11.23 16.45 11.79
CA PRO A 308 -11.10 16.16 13.22
C PRO A 308 -10.02 15.10 13.52
N GLU A 309 -9.78 14.14 12.62
CA GLU A 309 -8.72 13.14 12.83
C GLU A 309 -7.35 13.73 12.63
N ILE A 310 -7.19 14.55 11.58
CA ILE A 310 -5.94 15.28 11.33
C ILE A 310 -5.62 16.19 12.53
N ALA A 311 -6.61 16.96 13.01
CA ALA A 311 -6.44 17.83 14.17
C ALA A 311 -6.04 17.07 15.44
N ARG A 312 -6.66 15.90 15.69
CA ARG A 312 -6.32 15.03 16.83
C ARG A 312 -4.88 14.53 16.75
N LEU A 313 -4.43 14.11 15.56
CA LEU A 313 -3.06 13.66 15.34
C LEU A 313 -2.06 14.82 15.47
N GLU A 314 -2.38 16.01 14.95
CA GLU A 314 -1.56 17.22 15.15
C GLU A 314 -1.44 17.61 16.61
N GLU A 315 -2.52 17.53 17.38
CA GLU A 315 -2.52 17.80 18.82
C GLU A 315 -1.65 16.77 19.57
N ALA A 316 -1.77 15.49 19.23
CA ALA A 316 -0.90 14.44 19.76
C ALA A 316 0.58 14.74 19.47
N LEU A 317 0.91 15.18 18.25
CA LEU A 317 2.28 15.56 17.87
C LEU A 317 2.79 16.79 18.62
N LYS A 318 1.94 17.80 18.84
CA LYS A 318 2.30 18.99 19.64
C LYS A 318 2.64 18.59 21.07
N LYS A 319 1.82 17.73 21.70
CA LYS A 319 2.08 17.20 23.06
C LYS A 319 3.37 16.37 23.11
N MET A 320 3.65 15.59 22.07
CA MET A 320 4.89 14.83 21.97
C MET A 320 6.12 15.73 21.92
N ASN A 321 6.09 16.78 21.09
CA ASN A 321 7.22 17.70 20.93
C ASN A 321 7.42 18.61 22.17
N ALA A 322 6.34 18.95 22.87
CA ALA A 322 6.38 19.74 24.11
C ALA A 322 6.97 18.96 25.30
N ASN A 323 6.84 17.62 25.31
CA ASN A 323 7.43 16.76 26.34
C ASN A 323 8.88 16.36 26.07
N THR A 324 9.46 16.71 24.91
CA THR A 324 10.89 16.49 24.61
C THR A 324 11.83 17.56 25.18
N SER A 325 11.30 18.57 25.89
CA SER A 325 12.07 19.66 26.53
C SER A 325 12.12 19.60 28.07
N ALA A 326 11.76 18.46 28.69
CA ALA A 326 11.94 18.25 30.14
C ALA A 326 12.57 16.87 30.43
N PRO A 327 13.65 16.78 31.22
CA PRO A 327 14.17 15.49 31.66
C PRO A 327 13.31 14.97 32.81
N THR A 328 12.72 13.78 32.68
CA THR A 328 12.28 13.02 33.86
C THR A 328 12.53 11.53 33.68
N GLU A 329 13.26 11.01 34.66
CA GLU A 329 13.50 9.60 34.92
C GLU A 329 12.23 8.88 35.40
N ALA A 330 12.26 7.56 35.16
CA ALA A 330 11.61 6.47 35.88
C ALA A 330 10.12 6.16 35.63
N ALA A 331 9.90 5.14 34.79
CA ALA A 331 9.05 4.01 35.14
C ALA A 331 9.71 2.71 34.65
N VAL A 332 9.88 1.74 35.55
CA VAL A 332 10.59 0.47 35.38
C VAL A 332 9.60 -0.65 35.04
N ALA A 333 9.84 -1.40 33.95
CA ALA A 333 9.55 -2.83 33.75
C ALA A 333 10.16 -3.32 32.41
N PRO A 334 10.48 -4.63 32.26
CA PRO A 334 11.84 -5.04 31.92
C PRO A 334 12.13 -5.40 30.45
N ALA A 335 13.44 -5.47 30.21
CA ALA A 335 14.21 -5.82 29.02
C ALA A 335 13.64 -6.89 28.07
N SER A 336 13.69 -6.57 26.77
CA SER A 336 14.07 -7.53 25.73
C SER A 336 14.75 -6.83 24.55
N ALA A 337 15.99 -7.25 24.33
CA ALA A 337 16.77 -7.27 23.10
C ALA A 337 17.02 -5.95 22.33
N GLU A 338 18.30 -5.59 22.30
CA GLU A 338 18.92 -4.53 21.51
C GLU A 338 18.56 -4.65 20.01
N ALA A 339 17.85 -3.64 19.50
CA ALA A 339 17.86 -3.32 18.08
C ALA A 339 18.95 -2.28 17.83
N THR A 340 19.81 -2.57 16.87
CA THR A 340 20.81 -1.64 16.33
C THR A 340 20.16 -0.29 15.96
N PRO A 341 20.83 0.85 16.21
CA PRO A 341 20.24 2.15 15.94
C PRO A 341 20.12 2.36 14.43
N VAL A 342 18.89 2.42 13.93
CA VAL A 342 18.61 3.04 12.63
C VAL A 342 18.90 4.53 12.81
N ALA A 343 19.75 5.09 11.94
CA ALA A 343 20.15 6.47 11.97
C ALA A 343 18.93 7.41 12.10
N PRO A 344 18.99 8.44 12.97
CA PRO A 344 17.86 9.33 13.18
C PRO A 344 17.47 10.01 11.87
N ALA A 345 16.20 9.89 11.51
CA ALA A 345 15.63 10.64 10.40
C ALA A 345 15.84 12.14 10.65
N THR A 346 16.51 12.80 9.70
CA THR A 346 16.79 14.23 9.74
C THR A 346 15.46 14.98 9.95
N PRO A 347 15.40 15.96 10.88
CA PRO A 347 14.19 16.72 11.12
C PRO A 347 13.67 17.38 9.83
N LEU A 348 12.36 17.31 9.62
CA LEU A 348 11.71 17.94 8.47
C LEU A 348 11.89 19.46 8.54
N ILE A 349 12.41 20.05 7.46
CA ILE A 349 12.56 21.49 7.33
C ILE A 349 11.35 22.08 6.61
N SER A 350 11.03 23.34 6.90
CA SER A 350 9.97 24.05 6.18
C SER A 350 10.39 24.32 4.73
N ILE A 351 9.42 24.51 3.83
CA ILE A 351 9.68 24.95 2.46
C ILE A 351 10.44 26.28 2.41
N ASP A 352 10.24 27.15 3.41
CA ASP A 352 10.93 28.43 3.50
C ASP A 352 12.40 28.25 3.91
N THR A 353 12.70 27.24 4.73
CA THR A 353 14.08 26.80 4.99
C THR A 353 14.72 26.23 3.73
N PHE A 354 14.00 25.44 2.92
CA PHE A 354 14.52 24.92 1.65
C PHE A 354 14.81 26.05 0.64
N LYS A 355 13.93 27.05 0.53
CA LYS A 355 14.14 28.24 -0.34
C LYS A 355 15.39 29.05 0.03
N GLN A 356 15.87 28.95 1.27
CA GLN A 356 17.10 29.61 1.70
C GLN A 356 18.35 28.92 1.15
N ILE A 357 18.27 27.68 0.65
CA ILE A 357 19.42 26.94 0.09
C ILE A 357 19.55 27.28 -1.41
N ASP A 358 20.70 27.79 -1.85
CA ASP A 358 20.98 28.06 -3.26
C ASP A 358 21.68 26.86 -3.89
N LEU A 359 20.89 26.01 -4.56
CA LEU A 359 21.39 24.85 -5.29
C LEU A 359 21.72 25.22 -6.74
N ARG A 360 22.94 24.90 -7.18
CA ARG A 360 23.45 25.24 -8.53
C ARG A 360 24.06 24.03 -9.22
N VAL A 361 23.92 23.97 -10.54
CA VAL A 361 24.70 23.04 -11.38
C VAL A 361 26.09 23.64 -11.60
N ALA A 362 27.14 22.89 -11.29
CA ALA A 362 28.53 23.26 -11.47
C ALA A 362 29.23 22.29 -12.44
N GLU A 363 30.26 22.75 -13.14
CA GLU A 363 31.12 21.92 -13.98
C GLU A 363 32.48 21.73 -13.34
N VAL A 364 32.98 20.50 -13.28
CA VAL A 364 34.28 20.20 -12.70
C VAL A 364 35.38 20.44 -13.74
N LEU A 365 36.27 21.39 -13.48
CA LEU A 365 37.38 21.75 -14.35
C LEU A 365 38.65 20.95 -14.03
N GLU A 366 38.96 20.82 -12.74
CA GLU A 366 40.15 20.13 -12.25
C GLU A 366 39.80 19.31 -11.01
N ALA A 367 40.46 18.17 -10.85
CA ALA A 367 40.33 17.30 -9.69
C ALA A 367 41.70 16.76 -9.27
N GLU A 368 42.03 16.86 -7.99
CA GLU A 368 43.28 16.38 -7.41
C GLU A 368 43.02 15.64 -6.10
N LYS A 369 43.81 14.61 -5.79
CA LYS A 369 43.76 13.96 -4.48
C LYS A 369 44.42 14.84 -3.43
N VAL A 370 43.77 15.01 -2.27
CA VAL A 370 44.35 15.77 -1.16
C VAL A 370 45.48 14.96 -0.50
N PRO A 371 46.72 15.48 -0.41
CA PRO A 371 47.82 14.77 0.24
C PRO A 371 47.48 14.43 1.69
N LYS A 372 47.71 13.18 2.10
CA LYS A 372 47.43 12.66 3.45
C LYS A 372 45.94 12.56 3.82
N ALA A 373 45.03 12.55 2.84
CA ALA A 373 43.61 12.31 3.08
C ALA A 373 43.00 11.39 2.01
N ASP A 374 42.86 10.10 2.32
CA ASP A 374 42.44 9.06 1.36
C ASP A 374 40.96 9.19 0.91
N LYS A 375 40.19 10.04 1.58
CA LYS A 375 38.75 10.25 1.33
C LYS A 375 38.44 11.56 0.60
N LEU A 376 39.40 12.46 0.40
CA LEU A 376 39.13 13.83 -0.06
C LEU A 376 39.72 14.10 -1.45
N LEU A 377 38.88 14.65 -2.34
CA LEU A 377 39.31 15.28 -3.59
C LEU A 377 39.21 16.80 -3.45
N LYS A 378 40.23 17.50 -3.93
CA LYS A 378 40.22 18.94 -4.16
C LYS A 378 39.73 19.16 -5.59
N LEU A 379 38.65 19.93 -5.74
CA LEU A 379 38.00 20.16 -7.01
C LEU A 379 38.00 21.66 -7.32
N LYS A 380 38.34 22.01 -8.56
CA LYS A 380 38.10 23.34 -9.11
C LYS A 380 36.87 23.26 -9.99
N ILE A 381 35.83 24.02 -9.65
CA ILE A 381 34.54 23.97 -10.34
C ILE A 381 34.18 25.33 -10.93
N ARG A 382 33.45 25.31 -12.04
CA ARG A 382 32.81 26.50 -12.62
C ARG A 382 31.33 26.52 -12.24
N VAL A 383 30.87 27.65 -11.73
CA VAL A 383 29.46 27.94 -11.43
C VAL A 383 29.07 29.21 -12.20
N GLY A 384 28.51 29.03 -13.40
CA GLY A 384 28.25 30.15 -14.31
C GLY A 384 29.56 30.76 -14.81
N SER A 385 29.80 32.03 -14.47
CA SER A 385 31.04 32.77 -14.80
C SER A 385 32.10 32.73 -13.69
N GLU A 386 31.81 32.14 -12.54
CA GLU A 386 32.73 32.09 -11.39
C GLU A 386 33.42 30.73 -11.30
N GLU A 387 34.71 30.73 -10.92
CA GLU A 387 35.44 29.53 -10.54
C GLU A 387 35.59 29.47 -9.02
N ARG A 388 35.26 28.32 -8.42
CA ARG A 388 35.32 28.10 -6.97
C ARG A 388 36.07 26.81 -6.66
N GLN A 389 36.67 26.77 -5.47
CA GLN A 389 37.35 25.58 -4.97
C GLN A 389 36.46 24.84 -3.97
N LEU A 390 36.30 23.54 -4.16
CA LEU A 390 35.59 22.64 -3.24
C LEU A 390 36.49 21.50 -2.78
N VAL A 391 36.22 21.00 -1.58
CA VAL A 391 36.82 19.76 -1.07
C VAL A 391 35.69 18.75 -0.83
N ALA A 392 35.72 17.62 -1.53
CA ALA A 392 34.64 16.64 -1.53
C ALA A 392 35.10 15.26 -1.04
N GLY A 393 34.27 14.62 -0.21
CA GLY A 393 34.50 13.31 0.42
C GLY A 393 34.32 12.09 -0.49
N ILE A 394 34.62 12.20 -1.79
CA ILE A 394 34.26 11.21 -2.81
C ILE A 394 35.45 10.42 -3.38
N ALA A 395 36.66 10.61 -2.83
CA ALA A 395 37.89 10.04 -3.38
C ALA A 395 37.96 8.50 -3.35
N GLN A 396 37.11 7.85 -2.54
CA GLN A 396 37.02 6.39 -2.46
C GLN A 396 36.16 5.78 -3.57
N HIS A 397 35.30 6.58 -4.23
CA HIS A 397 34.36 6.10 -5.25
C HIS A 397 34.64 6.70 -6.64
N TYR A 398 35.36 7.82 -6.72
CA TYR A 398 35.72 8.47 -7.98
C TYR A 398 37.23 8.73 -8.05
N ALA A 399 37.85 8.30 -9.14
CA ALA A 399 39.18 8.77 -9.52
C ALA A 399 39.08 10.21 -10.08
N PRO A 400 40.11 11.07 -9.90
CA PRO A 400 40.09 12.45 -10.38
C PRO A 400 39.72 12.59 -11.86
N GLU A 401 40.17 11.67 -12.70
CA GLU A 401 39.94 11.67 -14.14
C GLU A 401 38.48 11.39 -14.50
N GLN A 402 37.74 10.70 -13.63
CA GLN A 402 36.35 10.31 -13.87
C GLN A 402 35.34 11.41 -13.57
N ILE A 403 35.77 12.47 -12.88
CA ILE A 403 34.89 13.56 -12.46
C ILE A 403 35.14 14.86 -13.22
N ILE A 404 36.33 15.05 -13.79
CA ILE A 404 36.63 16.18 -14.69
C ILE A 404 35.65 16.18 -15.87
N GLY A 405 35.09 17.35 -16.18
CA GLY A 405 34.09 17.56 -17.23
C GLY A 405 32.64 17.24 -16.84
N LYS A 406 32.39 16.61 -15.67
CA LYS A 406 31.03 16.30 -15.24
C LYS A 406 30.29 17.53 -14.70
N LYS A 407 28.97 17.54 -14.92
CA LYS A 407 28.02 18.49 -14.30
C LYS A 407 27.50 17.91 -12.99
N VAL A 408 27.70 18.63 -11.90
CA VAL A 408 27.37 18.19 -10.54
C VAL A 408 26.50 19.23 -9.83
N VAL A 409 25.64 18.81 -8.92
CA VAL A 409 24.83 19.73 -8.10
C VAL A 409 25.58 20.12 -6.83
N ILE A 410 25.62 21.43 -6.53
CA ILE A 410 26.27 21.98 -5.35
C ILE A 410 25.33 22.87 -4.53
N VAL A 411 25.64 23.03 -3.24
CA VAL A 411 25.13 24.11 -2.39
C VAL A 411 26.08 25.30 -2.52
N ALA A 412 25.61 26.39 -3.14
CA ALA A 412 26.42 27.54 -3.53
C ALA A 412 26.47 28.68 -2.50
N ASN A 413 25.58 28.67 -1.50
CA ASN A 413 25.47 29.70 -0.45
C ASN A 413 25.82 29.19 0.95
N LEU A 414 26.69 28.18 1.03
CA LEU A 414 27.26 27.70 2.29
C LEU A 414 28.48 28.55 2.68
N GLU A 415 28.66 28.83 3.97
CA GLU A 415 29.85 29.53 4.47
C GLU A 415 31.13 28.73 4.14
N PRO A 416 32.23 29.39 3.70
CA PRO A 416 33.49 28.70 3.44
C PRO A 416 34.01 27.98 4.70
N ALA A 417 34.40 26.72 4.54
CA ALA A 417 34.94 25.90 5.61
C ALA A 417 36.36 25.43 5.28
N LYS A 418 37.25 25.41 6.28
CA LYS A 418 38.60 24.82 6.13
C LYS A 418 38.56 23.33 6.43
N ILE A 419 38.70 22.52 5.39
CA ILE A 419 38.76 21.05 5.50
C ILE A 419 40.22 20.63 5.30
N ARG A 420 40.85 20.09 6.36
CA ARG A 420 42.27 19.69 6.36
C ARG A 420 43.23 20.79 5.87
N GLY A 421 42.92 22.05 6.20
CA GLY A 421 43.73 23.22 5.83
C GLY A 421 43.45 23.79 4.43
N ILE A 422 42.58 23.15 3.64
CA ILE A 422 42.14 23.63 2.32
C ILE A 422 40.76 24.27 2.47
N GLU A 423 40.59 25.47 1.93
CA GLU A 423 39.30 26.17 1.94
C GLU A 423 38.34 25.55 0.91
N SER A 424 37.12 25.22 1.37
CA SER A 424 36.01 24.71 0.54
C SER A 424 34.88 25.73 0.55
N GLN A 425 34.53 26.25 -0.63
CA GLN A 425 33.56 27.33 -0.82
C GLN A 425 32.17 26.81 -1.26
N GLY A 426 31.75 25.69 -0.66
CA GLY A 426 30.49 25.00 -0.97
C GLY A 426 30.55 23.50 -0.70
N MET A 427 29.50 22.79 -1.11
CA MET A 427 29.35 21.35 -0.92
C MET A 427 28.74 20.68 -2.15
N ILE A 428 29.32 19.58 -2.61
CA ILE A 428 28.74 18.73 -3.67
C ILE A 428 27.72 17.77 -3.05
N LEU A 429 26.59 17.58 -3.74
CA LEU A 429 25.58 16.60 -3.37
C LEU A 429 25.89 15.22 -3.98
N ALA A 430 25.87 14.19 -3.13
CA ALA A 430 25.97 12.80 -3.54
C ALA A 430 24.92 11.97 -2.81
N ALA A 431 24.32 11.00 -3.50
CA ALA A 431 23.47 9.98 -2.93
C ALA A 431 24.34 8.87 -2.33
N SER A 432 24.05 8.45 -1.10
CA SER A 432 24.66 7.29 -0.46
C SER A 432 23.70 6.10 -0.52
N THR A 433 24.22 4.93 -0.84
CA THR A 433 23.51 3.65 -0.71
C THR A 433 23.87 2.97 0.61
N ASP A 434 23.05 2.00 1.05
CA ASP A 434 23.24 1.32 2.34
C ASP A 434 24.56 0.54 2.45
N ASP A 435 25.22 0.26 1.31
CA ASP A 435 26.54 -0.35 1.23
C ASP A 435 27.71 0.66 1.34
N GLY A 436 27.41 1.96 1.49
CA GLY A 436 28.37 3.05 1.61
C GLY A 436 28.84 3.63 0.27
N THR A 437 28.31 3.19 -0.87
CA THR A 437 28.68 3.73 -2.19
C THR A 437 28.08 5.12 -2.40
N LEU A 438 28.94 6.09 -2.76
CA LEU A 438 28.53 7.46 -3.09
C LEU A 438 28.37 7.63 -4.61
N SER A 439 27.21 8.15 -5.03
CA SER A 439 26.92 8.55 -6.40
C SER A 439 26.65 10.05 -6.49
N VAL A 440 27.45 10.79 -7.26
CA VAL A 440 27.27 12.25 -7.39
C VAL A 440 25.97 12.58 -8.12
N VAL A 441 25.21 13.54 -7.61
CA VAL A 441 23.95 13.99 -8.21
C VAL A 441 24.23 14.88 -9.43
N SER A 442 23.72 14.46 -10.59
CA SER A 442 23.84 15.17 -11.86
C SER A 442 22.47 15.35 -12.53
N PRO A 443 22.25 16.45 -13.28
CA PRO A 443 21.04 16.61 -14.07
C PRO A 443 20.96 15.55 -15.20
N GLU A 444 19.75 15.06 -15.49
CA GLU A 444 19.50 14.07 -16.55
C GLU A 444 19.77 14.62 -17.95
N ARG A 445 19.58 15.93 -18.14
CA ARG A 445 19.84 16.64 -19.40
C ARG A 445 21.07 17.52 -19.26
N GLU A 446 21.73 17.80 -20.37
CA GLU A 446 22.78 18.81 -20.39
C GLU A 446 22.22 20.19 -20.05
N ILE A 447 22.71 20.75 -18.94
CA ILE A 447 22.32 22.06 -18.44
C ILE A 447 23.58 22.91 -18.27
N ALA A 448 23.49 24.19 -18.62
CA ALA A 448 24.59 25.14 -18.49
C ALA A 448 25.06 25.25 -17.03
N SER A 449 26.38 25.44 -16.84
CA SER A 449 26.92 25.73 -15.51
C SER A 449 26.30 27.03 -14.96
N GLY A 450 26.00 27.04 -13.65
CA GLY A 450 25.36 28.17 -12.96
C GLY A 450 23.84 28.14 -12.93
N ALA A 451 23.22 27.15 -13.61
CA ALA A 451 21.77 26.97 -13.57
C ALA A 451 21.28 26.69 -12.14
N LYS A 452 20.20 27.37 -11.75
CA LYS A 452 19.55 27.18 -10.45
C LYS A 452 18.70 25.92 -10.46
N VAL A 453 18.92 25.05 -9.48
CA VAL A 453 18.07 23.89 -9.20
C VAL A 453 16.90 24.38 -8.34
N LYS A 454 15.67 24.02 -8.72
CA LYS A 454 14.43 24.48 -8.08
C LYS A 454 13.66 23.33 -7.47
#